data_AF-A9FJN0-F1
#
_entry.id   AF-A9FJN0-F1
#
_cell.length_a   1.000
_cell.length_b   1.000
_cell.length_c   1.000
_cell.angle_alpha   90.00
_cell.angle_beta   90.00
_cell.angle_gamma   90.00
#
_symmetry.space_group_name_H-M   'P 1'
#
loop_
_entity.id
_entity.type
_entity.pdbx_description
1 polymer ?
#
loop_
_entity_poly.entity_id
_entity_poly.type
_entity_poly.pdbx_seq_one_letter_code
_entity_poly.pdbx_strand_id
1 'polypeptide(L)'
;MLTLGACPCCDGFLPPGASACPHCGATPAAERASCAQARHGIAGRLLAAASGGMMAVTLMACYGMPPCDEPATDSDGDGYQATCEGYGPEEDCDDGNPDIHPGATDVAGDSIDQDCSGDDTPLGTGGTGGTGGGGGAGGAS
;
A
#
# COMPACT_ATOMS: atom_id res chain seq x y z
N MET A 1 7.46 3.02 44.65
CA MET A 1 8.44 3.42 43.61
C MET A 1 8.85 2.16 42.87
N LEU A 2 8.37 1.93 41.66
CA LEU A 2 8.84 0.80 40.85
C LEU A 2 10.21 1.20 40.30
N THR A 3 11.28 0.52 40.73
CA THR A 3 12.60 0.68 40.13
C THR A 3 12.63 -0.13 38.85
N LEU A 4 12.58 0.57 37.72
CA LEU A 4 12.65 0.00 36.38
C LEU A 4 14.12 -0.36 36.07
N GLY A 5 14.39 -1.62 35.70
CA GLY A 5 15.73 -2.07 35.27
C GLY A 5 15.97 -1.82 33.78
N ALA A 6 17.23 -1.75 33.34
CA ALA A 6 17.60 -1.66 31.93
C ALA A 6 18.41 -2.89 31.49
N CYS A 7 18.15 -3.38 30.29
CA CYS A 7 18.86 -4.52 29.72
C CYS A 7 20.21 -4.07 29.13
N PRO A 8 21.36 -4.61 29.56
CA PRO A 8 22.67 -4.16 29.09
C PRO A 8 23.00 -4.54 27.63
N CYS A 9 22.09 -5.29 26.97
CA CYS A 9 22.30 -5.89 25.66
C CYS A 9 21.60 -5.13 24.52
N CYS A 10 20.50 -4.46 24.83
CA CYS A 10 19.73 -3.66 23.87
C CYS A 10 19.22 -2.34 24.47
N ASP A 11 19.65 -1.97 25.69
CA ASP A 11 19.19 -0.81 26.48
C ASP A 11 17.65 -0.76 26.69
N GLY A 12 16.96 -1.88 26.45
CA GLY A 12 15.53 -2.01 26.61
C GLY A 12 15.10 -2.06 28.08
N PHE A 13 13.85 -1.67 28.34
CA PHE A 13 13.27 -1.69 29.67
C PHE A 13 13.02 -3.14 30.18
N LEU A 14 13.40 -3.43 31.43
CA LEU A 14 13.20 -4.73 32.09
C LEU A 14 12.18 -4.62 33.24
N PRO A 15 11.01 -5.28 33.13
CA PRO A 15 10.01 -5.27 34.19
C PRO A 15 10.49 -6.02 35.44
N PRO A 16 10.00 -5.64 36.63
CA PRO A 16 10.41 -6.27 37.88
C PRO A 16 10.02 -7.76 37.88
N GLY A 17 10.99 -8.64 38.16
CA GLY A 17 10.78 -10.09 38.22
C GLY A 17 10.96 -10.86 36.91
N ALA A 18 11.33 -10.19 35.81
CA ALA A 18 11.61 -10.87 34.55
C ALA A 18 12.93 -11.66 34.60
N SER A 19 12.87 -12.96 34.27
CA SER A 19 14.05 -13.85 34.18
C SER A 19 14.82 -13.68 32.86
N ALA A 20 14.24 -13.04 31.86
CA ALA A 20 14.85 -12.72 30.57
C ALA A 20 14.28 -11.42 29.99
N CYS A 21 15.07 -10.75 29.15
CA CYS A 21 14.65 -9.54 28.45
C CYS A 21 13.61 -9.88 27.36
N PRO A 22 12.43 -9.24 27.35
CA PRO A 22 11.41 -9.51 26.34
C PRO A 22 11.81 -9.07 24.92
N HIS A 23 12.81 -8.19 24.81
CA HIS A 23 13.21 -7.61 23.52
C HIS A 23 14.32 -8.41 22.81
N CYS A 24 15.16 -9.13 23.56
CA CYS A 24 16.30 -9.86 23.00
C CYS A 24 16.53 -11.24 23.64
N GLY A 25 15.70 -11.65 24.61
CA GLY A 25 15.81 -12.93 25.32
C GLY A 25 17.00 -13.05 26.28
N ALA A 26 17.84 -12.01 26.40
CA ALA A 26 19.02 -12.05 27.25
C ALA A 26 18.63 -12.11 28.74
N THR A 27 19.28 -12.99 29.51
CA THR A 27 19.12 -12.99 30.97
C THR A 27 19.79 -11.76 31.57
N PRO A 28 19.25 -11.19 32.67
CA PRO A 28 19.81 -9.97 33.28
C PRO A 28 21.23 -10.13 33.85
N ALA A 29 21.75 -11.36 33.92
CA ALA A 29 23.12 -11.68 34.32
C ALA A 29 24.11 -11.79 33.14
N ALA A 30 23.66 -11.60 31.89
CA ALA A 30 24.52 -11.74 30.72
C ALA A 30 25.52 -10.58 30.59
N GLU A 31 26.82 -10.89 30.53
CA GLU A 31 27.86 -9.91 30.21
C GLU A 31 27.71 -9.40 28.77
N ARG A 32 28.01 -8.11 28.54
CA ARG A 32 27.84 -7.43 27.24
C ARG A 32 28.47 -8.17 26.05
N ALA A 33 29.53 -8.95 26.28
CA ALA A 33 30.19 -9.76 25.27
C ALA A 33 29.31 -10.91 24.75
N SER A 34 28.55 -11.57 25.65
CA SER A 34 27.65 -12.68 25.30
C SER A 34 26.41 -12.22 24.53
N CYS A 35 26.11 -10.92 24.55
CA CYS A 35 25.02 -10.30 23.81
C CYS A 35 25.35 -9.92 22.36
N ALA A 36 26.60 -10.13 21.91
CA ALA A 36 26.99 -9.95 20.52
C ALA A 36 26.43 -11.04 19.59
N GLN A 37 26.21 -12.26 20.11
CA GLN A 37 25.69 -13.38 19.34
C GLN A 37 24.19 -13.24 19.04
N ALA A 38 23.45 -12.49 19.88
CA ALA A 38 22.03 -12.25 19.69
C ALA A 38 21.72 -11.24 18.57
N ARG A 39 22.72 -10.49 18.09
CA ARG A 39 22.51 -9.40 17.12
C ARG A 39 22.72 -9.79 15.65
N HIS A 40 23.51 -10.81 15.29
CA HIS A 40 23.77 -11.12 13.88
C HIS A 40 24.10 -12.59 13.57
N GLY A 41 23.15 -13.50 13.78
CA GLY A 41 23.15 -14.72 12.96
C GLY A 41 22.79 -14.34 11.52
N ILE A 42 23.42 -14.92 10.51
CA ILE A 42 23.12 -14.71 9.07
C ILE A 42 21.66 -15.04 8.68
N ALA A 43 20.87 -15.62 9.59
CA ALA A 43 19.42 -15.77 9.48
C ALA A 43 18.63 -14.51 9.93
N GLY A 44 19.24 -13.57 10.65
CA GLY A 44 18.63 -12.37 11.23
C GLY A 44 18.58 -11.14 10.32
N ARG A 45 19.14 -11.22 9.10
CA ARG A 45 18.92 -10.18 8.07
C ARG A 45 17.60 -10.35 7.32
N LEU A 46 16.92 -11.49 7.48
CA LEU A 46 15.56 -11.71 6.94
C LEU A 46 14.47 -11.10 7.83
N LEU A 47 14.79 -10.72 9.08
CA LEU A 47 13.88 -10.02 10.00
C LEU A 47 14.30 -8.56 10.26
N ALA A 48 14.98 -7.92 9.31
CA ALA A 48 15.01 -6.44 9.24
C ALA A 48 13.65 -5.85 8.78
N ALA A 49 12.54 -6.46 9.21
CA ALA A 49 11.16 -6.04 9.03
C ALA A 49 10.46 -5.79 10.38
N ALA A 50 11.20 -5.75 11.50
CA ALA A 50 10.63 -5.87 12.86
C ALA A 50 11.02 -4.76 13.85
N SER A 51 11.04 -3.50 13.43
CA SER A 51 10.80 -2.38 14.36
C SER A 51 9.86 -1.31 13.81
N GLY A 52 9.67 -1.23 12.50
CA GLY A 52 8.60 -0.43 11.87
C GLY A 52 7.29 -1.20 11.67
N GLY A 53 7.35 -2.52 11.47
CA GLY A 53 6.20 -3.33 11.07
C GLY A 53 5.16 -3.60 12.16
N MET A 54 5.56 -3.85 13.42
CA MET A 54 4.60 -4.16 14.49
C MET A 54 3.74 -2.96 14.90
N MET A 55 4.28 -1.74 14.84
CA MET A 55 3.49 -0.51 15.02
C MET A 55 2.54 -0.32 13.84
N ALA A 56 3.02 -0.53 12.60
CA ALA A 56 2.17 -0.46 11.41
C ALA A 56 1.04 -1.50 11.42
N VAL A 57 1.29 -2.75 11.83
CA VAL A 57 0.28 -3.82 11.91
C VAL A 57 -0.75 -3.56 13.01
N THR A 58 -0.32 -3.02 14.16
CA THR A 58 -1.26 -2.66 15.25
C THR A 58 -2.10 -1.43 14.86
N LEU A 59 -1.50 -0.46 14.17
CA LEU A 59 -2.22 0.71 13.64
C LEU A 59 -3.21 0.31 12.55
N MET A 60 -2.82 -0.56 11.62
CA MET A 60 -3.71 -1.14 10.59
C MET A 60 -4.94 -1.84 11.17
N ALA A 61 -4.76 -2.62 12.23
CA ALA A 61 -5.86 -3.35 12.87
C ALA A 61 -6.80 -2.47 13.71
N CYS A 62 -6.30 -1.34 14.24
CA CYS A 62 -7.07 -0.43 15.08
C CYS A 62 -7.64 0.80 14.34
N TYR A 63 -6.99 1.23 13.24
CA TYR A 63 -7.32 2.43 12.49
C TYR A 63 -7.66 2.16 11.01
N GLY A 64 -7.54 0.92 10.53
CA GLY A 64 -7.70 0.58 9.12
C GLY A 64 -6.40 0.77 8.33
N MET A 65 -6.35 0.18 7.13
CA MET A 65 -5.26 0.39 6.17
C MET A 65 -5.02 1.90 6.02
N PRO A 66 -3.78 2.41 6.19
CA PRO A 66 -3.51 3.82 5.97
C PRO A 66 -3.99 4.16 4.56
N PRO A 67 -4.70 5.29 4.38
CA PRO A 67 -4.92 5.79 3.04
C PRO A 67 -3.54 5.89 2.38
N CYS A 68 -3.47 5.49 1.13
CA CYS A 68 -2.36 5.68 0.21
C CYS A 68 -1.53 6.96 0.50
N ASP A 69 -0.58 6.87 1.43
CA ASP A 69 0.38 7.91 1.82
C ASP A 69 1.70 7.73 1.05
N GLU A 70 1.79 6.72 0.17
CA GLU A 70 2.78 6.77 -0.91
C GLU A 70 2.33 7.87 -1.87
N PRO A 71 3.21 8.81 -2.26
CA PRO A 71 2.80 9.92 -3.10
C PRO A 71 2.20 9.33 -4.37
N ALA A 72 0.91 9.58 -4.58
CA ALA A 72 0.25 9.36 -5.85
C ALA A 72 1.19 9.94 -6.93
N THR A 73 1.80 9.06 -7.70
CA THR A 73 2.83 9.42 -8.68
C THR A 73 2.13 9.49 -10.02
N ASP A 74 2.46 10.53 -10.76
CA ASP A 74 2.08 10.74 -12.17
C ASP A 74 3.35 10.43 -12.97
N SER A 75 3.53 9.14 -13.27
CA SER A 75 4.76 8.61 -13.86
C SER A 75 4.81 8.84 -15.37
N ASP A 76 3.67 8.97 -16.03
CA ASP A 76 3.56 9.18 -17.47
C ASP A 76 3.27 10.63 -17.90
N GLY A 77 2.89 11.49 -16.95
CA GLY A 77 2.75 12.93 -17.12
C GLY A 77 1.41 13.37 -17.71
N ASP A 78 0.36 12.58 -17.58
CA ASP A 78 -0.98 12.88 -18.08
C ASP A 78 -1.82 13.77 -17.14
N GLY A 79 -1.34 13.96 -15.90
CA GLY A 79 -1.97 14.77 -14.86
C GLY A 79 -2.95 14.01 -13.96
N TYR A 80 -3.08 12.69 -14.14
CA TYR A 80 -3.72 11.75 -13.25
C TYR A 80 -2.64 11.02 -12.43
N GLN A 81 -3.04 10.39 -11.33
CA GLN A 81 -2.07 9.77 -10.42
C GLN A 81 -2.50 8.32 -10.16
N ALA A 82 -1.53 7.39 -10.14
CA ALA A 82 -1.77 6.05 -9.64
C ALA A 82 -1.95 6.08 -8.11
N THR A 83 -3.20 6.08 -7.65
CA THR A 83 -3.51 5.89 -6.23
C THR A 83 -3.71 4.42 -5.90
N CYS A 84 -3.36 4.08 -4.65
CA CYS A 84 -3.31 2.70 -4.19
C CYS A 84 -4.73 2.19 -3.92
N GLU A 85 -5.48 1.84 -4.97
CA GLU A 85 -6.55 0.84 -4.97
C GLU A 85 -7.28 0.70 -6.32
N GLY A 86 -6.82 1.30 -7.43
CA GLY A 86 -7.22 0.90 -8.79
C GLY A 86 -8.72 0.86 -9.10
N TYR A 87 -9.55 1.60 -8.36
CA TYR A 87 -11.02 1.57 -8.48
C TYR A 87 -11.72 2.87 -8.01
N GLY A 88 -11.00 3.98 -7.89
CA GLY A 88 -11.62 5.30 -7.81
C GLY A 88 -11.92 5.85 -9.21
N PRO A 89 -13.03 6.60 -9.41
CA PRO A 89 -13.45 7.11 -10.73
C PRO A 89 -12.53 8.22 -11.32
N GLU A 90 -11.44 8.54 -10.63
CA GLU A 90 -10.49 9.61 -10.98
C GLU A 90 -9.03 9.10 -10.90
N GLU A 91 -8.84 7.79 -10.79
CA GLU A 91 -7.54 7.16 -10.64
C GLU A 91 -7.00 6.68 -11.99
N ASP A 92 -5.70 6.86 -12.20
CA ASP A 92 -5.02 6.31 -13.36
C ASP A 92 -4.86 4.78 -13.21
N CYS A 93 -5.42 4.04 -14.16
CA CYS A 93 -5.38 2.59 -14.21
C CYS A 93 -4.12 2.04 -14.91
N ASP A 94 -3.38 2.86 -15.65
CA ASP A 94 -2.08 2.52 -16.27
C ASP A 94 -1.11 3.72 -16.25
N ASP A 95 -0.51 3.98 -15.08
CA ASP A 95 0.55 4.98 -14.81
C ASP A 95 1.86 4.75 -15.61
N GLY A 96 1.85 3.86 -16.59
CA GLY A 96 2.91 3.74 -17.59
C GLY A 96 2.55 4.32 -18.96
N ASN A 97 1.31 4.80 -19.15
CA ASN A 97 0.76 5.12 -20.45
C ASN A 97 -0.18 6.34 -20.43
N PRO A 98 0.28 7.50 -20.93
CA PRO A 98 -0.46 8.76 -20.83
C PRO A 98 -1.69 8.83 -21.76
N ASP A 99 -1.96 7.77 -22.53
CA ASP A 99 -3.18 7.61 -23.35
C ASP A 99 -4.27 6.80 -22.62
N ILE A 100 -3.98 6.21 -21.45
CA ILE A 100 -4.92 5.41 -20.64
C ILE A 100 -5.11 6.12 -19.31
N HIS A 101 -6.24 6.79 -19.16
CA HIS A 101 -6.53 7.63 -18.00
C HIS A 101 -8.01 7.95 -17.88
N PRO A 102 -8.49 8.42 -16.72
CA PRO A 102 -9.88 8.83 -16.56
C PRO A 102 -10.36 9.79 -17.66
N GLY A 103 -11.39 9.36 -18.39
CA GLY A 103 -12.01 10.13 -19.47
C GLY A 103 -11.23 10.15 -20.80
N ALA A 104 -10.24 9.28 -20.98
CA ALA A 104 -9.65 9.03 -22.30
C ALA A 104 -10.70 8.44 -23.27
N THR A 105 -10.35 8.31 -24.55
CA THR A 105 -11.26 7.70 -25.53
C THR A 105 -11.07 6.20 -25.55
N ASP A 106 -12.12 5.47 -25.18
CA ASP A 106 -12.13 4.02 -25.23
C ASP A 106 -12.20 3.47 -26.68
N VAL A 107 -11.35 2.48 -26.98
CA VAL A 107 -11.38 1.73 -28.23
C VAL A 107 -12.19 0.45 -28.04
N ALA A 108 -13.49 0.58 -28.28
CA ALA A 108 -14.43 -0.50 -28.02
C ALA A 108 -13.98 -1.88 -28.53
N GLY A 109 -13.89 -2.85 -27.62
CA GLY A 109 -13.64 -4.26 -27.91
C GLY A 109 -12.20 -4.64 -28.15
N ASP A 110 -11.25 -3.79 -27.82
CA ASP A 110 -9.84 -4.15 -27.82
C ASP A 110 -9.40 -4.79 -26.49
N SER A 111 -10.34 -4.95 -25.54
CA SER A 111 -10.13 -5.53 -24.21
C SER A 111 -9.23 -4.69 -23.30
N ILE A 112 -9.05 -3.40 -23.60
CA ILE A 112 -8.37 -2.42 -22.78
C ILE A 112 -9.41 -1.40 -22.33
N ASP A 113 -9.38 -1.04 -21.04
CA ASP A 113 -10.17 0.06 -20.50
C ASP A 113 -9.29 1.32 -20.52
N GLN A 114 -9.37 2.10 -21.59
CA GLN A 114 -8.55 3.30 -21.76
C GLN A 114 -9.06 4.46 -20.91
N ASP A 115 -10.36 4.49 -20.60
CA ASP A 115 -10.98 5.59 -19.87
C ASP A 115 -11.06 5.36 -18.35
N CYS A 116 -10.48 4.25 -17.88
CA CYS A 116 -10.45 3.78 -16.50
C CYS A 116 -11.84 3.73 -15.86
N SER A 117 -12.88 3.39 -16.63
CA SER A 117 -14.27 3.32 -16.14
C SER A 117 -14.61 2.02 -15.42
N GLY A 118 -13.72 1.03 -15.49
CA GLY A 118 -13.78 -0.27 -14.82
C GLY A 118 -13.97 -1.47 -15.76
N ASP A 119 -14.29 -1.25 -17.04
CA ASP A 119 -14.48 -2.29 -18.07
C ASP A 119 -14.33 -1.70 -19.49
N ASP A 120 -13.82 -2.49 -20.44
CA ASP A 120 -13.77 -2.13 -21.88
C ASP A 120 -15.17 -1.90 -22.47
N THR A 121 -15.32 -0.85 -23.27
CA THR A 121 -16.54 -0.54 -23.99
C THR A 121 -16.88 -1.65 -24.99
N PRO A 122 -18.08 -2.26 -24.93
CA PRO A 122 -18.41 -3.34 -25.85
C PRO A 122 -18.56 -2.87 -27.30
N LEU A 123 -18.14 -3.73 -28.24
CA LEU A 123 -18.35 -3.59 -29.68
C LEU A 123 -19.83 -3.47 -30.01
N GLY A 124 -20.32 -2.23 -30.10
CA GLY A 124 -21.70 -1.93 -30.46
C GLY A 124 -22.32 -0.77 -29.67
N THR A 125 -21.68 -0.25 -28.62
CA THR A 125 -22.27 0.80 -27.78
C THR A 125 -21.52 2.13 -27.69
N GLY A 126 -20.28 2.30 -28.15
CA GLY A 126 -19.59 3.56 -27.78
C GLY A 126 -18.39 4.10 -28.54
N GLY A 127 -17.93 3.51 -29.65
CA GLY A 127 -16.77 4.04 -30.39
C GLY A 127 -17.02 5.24 -31.32
N THR A 128 -17.76 6.28 -30.92
CA THR A 128 -17.82 7.53 -31.69
C THR A 128 -17.64 8.76 -30.82
N GLY A 129 -16.39 9.15 -30.58
CA GLY A 129 -16.06 10.56 -30.41
C GLY A 129 -16.37 11.29 -31.72
N GLY A 130 -17.39 12.15 -31.72
CA GLY A 130 -17.61 13.13 -32.81
C GLY A 130 -19.06 13.41 -33.22
N THR A 131 -19.64 14.45 -32.61
CA THR A 131 -20.60 15.43 -33.19
C THR A 131 -21.91 14.96 -33.84
N GLY A 132 -23.04 15.37 -33.25
CA GLY A 132 -24.15 15.98 -34.01
C GLY A 132 -25.49 15.23 -34.06
N GLY A 133 -26.50 15.84 -33.43
CA GLY A 133 -27.77 16.18 -34.10
C GLY A 133 -28.84 15.10 -34.35
N GLY A 134 -29.84 15.08 -33.46
CA GLY A 134 -31.24 15.21 -33.85
C GLY A 134 -32.03 13.94 -34.26
N GLY A 135 -33.29 13.92 -33.80
CA GLY A 135 -34.37 13.23 -34.49
C GLY A 135 -34.89 11.97 -33.81
N GLY A 136 -36.10 12.05 -33.27
CA GLY A 136 -36.74 10.95 -32.56
C GLY A 136 -37.36 9.86 -33.43
N ALA A 137 -37.87 8.85 -32.75
CA ALA A 137 -39.05 8.07 -33.10
C ALA A 137 -39.61 7.62 -31.73
N GLY A 138 -40.88 7.87 -31.39
CA GLY A 138 -42.02 7.37 -32.15
C GLY A 138 -42.38 6.01 -31.56
N GLY A 139 -43.50 5.95 -30.84
CA GLY A 139 -43.85 4.83 -29.96
C GLY A 139 -44.22 3.52 -30.65
N ALA A 140 -44.36 2.51 -29.79
CA ALA A 140 -45.14 1.29 -29.93
C ALA A 140 -45.18 0.71 -28.51
N SER A 141 -46.26 0.20 -27.93
CA SER A 141 -47.68 0.04 -28.25
C SER A 141 -48.37 -0.25 -26.91
#